data_AF-A0A7C3X414-F1
#
_entry.id   AF-A0A7C3X414-F1
#
_cell.length_a   1.000
_cell.length_b   1.000
_cell.length_c   1.000
_cell.angle_alpha   90.00
_cell.angle_beta   90.00
_cell.angle_gamma   90.00
#
_symmetry.space_group_name_H-M   'P 1'
#
loop_
_entity.id
_entity.type
_entity.pdbx_description
1 polymer ?
#
loop_
_entity_poly.entity_id
_entity_poly.type
_entity_poly.pdbx_seq_one_letter_code
_entity_poly.pdbx_strand_id
1 'polypeptide(L)'
;MRSVKRGLRSFIRHPLSNLVVVLLLFVCLTFSLSMLAVRLAAEDQIEEVKRSVGNYAEFRVSSEYRMEVFSQQREMDPSERQAEARKMSEEELLAERTSMLVPEDMTDAFAQQAQIVSYDKVLEARISLPDITGTSLQTLFSLREGRGAASASSGGDFIFEGNTDGASISDFLHGRKVLVDGSFYTYQDYLSAEPVVLVEKTLAEENGLSVGDTITARITGAEGRDKEMELVIKGIYQTVQAEQEEGGVNPQAFNPMGNKFYAPLSVV
;
A
#
# COMPACT_ATOMS: atom_id res chain seq x y z
N MET A 1 -14.46 67.14 -11.74
CA MET A 1 -13.77 67.14 -13.06
C MET A 1 -12.71 68.24 -13.28
N ARG A 2 -12.63 69.32 -12.47
CA ARG A 2 -11.60 70.37 -12.63
C ARG A 2 -10.19 69.97 -12.14
N SER A 3 -10.10 69.04 -11.18
CA SER A 3 -8.84 68.54 -10.60
C SER A 3 -8.05 67.66 -11.58
N VAL A 4 -8.74 66.77 -12.30
CA VAL A 4 -8.16 65.90 -13.34
C VAL A 4 -7.59 66.73 -14.48
N LYS A 5 -8.29 67.79 -14.89
CA LYS A 5 -7.85 68.69 -15.97
C LYS A 5 -6.61 69.52 -15.59
N ARG A 6 -6.41 69.84 -14.29
CA ARG A 6 -5.19 70.51 -13.80
C ARG A 6 -4.02 69.53 -13.69
N GLY A 7 -4.27 68.29 -13.29
CA GLY A 7 -3.27 67.21 -13.30
C GLY A 7 -2.70 66.94 -14.69
N LEU A 8 -3.56 66.82 -15.71
CA LEU A 8 -3.13 66.61 -17.10
C LEU A 8 -2.24 67.73 -17.65
N ARG A 9 -2.53 69.00 -17.30
CA ARG A 9 -1.73 70.15 -17.74
C ARG A 9 -0.36 70.23 -17.05
N SER A 10 -0.25 69.75 -15.81
CA SER A 10 1.04 69.59 -15.14
C SER A 10 1.90 68.52 -15.83
N PHE A 11 1.25 67.46 -16.32
CA PHE A 11 1.90 66.37 -17.04
C PHE A 11 2.61 66.83 -18.32
N ILE A 12 1.95 67.74 -19.05
CA ILE A 12 2.46 68.30 -20.32
C ILE A 12 3.57 69.34 -20.10
N ARG A 13 3.65 70.01 -18.93
CA ARG A 13 4.65 71.06 -18.66
C ARG A 13 6.02 70.52 -18.21
N HIS A 14 6.07 69.36 -17.58
CA HIS A 14 7.32 68.78 -17.05
C HIS A 14 7.45 67.30 -17.46
N PRO A 15 7.65 67.00 -18.75
CA PRO A 15 7.61 65.63 -19.27
C PRO A 15 8.69 64.72 -18.69
N LEU A 16 9.89 65.26 -18.44
CA LEU A 16 11.03 64.50 -17.93
C LEU A 16 10.85 64.01 -16.48
N SER A 17 10.40 64.90 -15.59
CA SER A 17 10.20 64.55 -14.17
C SER A 17 9.01 63.60 -13.98
N ASN A 18 7.94 63.77 -14.76
CA ASN A 18 6.78 62.89 -14.69
C ASN A 18 7.07 61.51 -15.31
N LEU A 19 7.93 61.41 -16.31
CA LEU A 19 8.37 60.12 -16.87
C LEU A 19 9.14 59.29 -15.85
N VAL A 20 9.98 59.92 -15.03
CA VAL A 20 10.68 59.25 -13.91
C VAL A 20 9.69 58.68 -12.89
N VAL A 21 8.65 59.44 -12.54
CA VAL A 21 7.61 58.98 -11.60
C VAL A 21 6.80 57.82 -12.17
N VAL A 22 6.45 57.85 -13.45
CA VAL A 22 5.75 56.73 -14.12
C VAL A 22 6.62 55.48 -14.18
N LEU A 23 7.91 55.62 -14.50
CA LEU A 23 8.85 54.50 -14.53
C LEU A 23 9.02 53.89 -13.14
N LEU A 24 9.14 54.72 -12.10
CA LEU A 24 9.21 54.26 -10.71
C LEU A 24 7.92 53.51 -10.30
N LEU A 25 6.74 54.05 -10.63
CA LEU A 25 5.47 53.38 -10.39
C LEU A 25 5.37 52.05 -11.11
N PHE A 26 5.81 51.98 -12.37
CA PHE A 26 5.84 50.74 -13.14
C PHE A 26 6.73 49.69 -12.48
N VAL A 27 7.93 50.07 -12.05
CA VAL A 27 8.84 49.19 -11.31
C VAL A 27 8.19 48.68 -10.01
N CYS A 28 7.59 49.57 -9.20
CA CYS A 28 6.89 49.15 -7.98
C CYS A 28 5.72 48.19 -8.28
N LEU A 29 5.00 48.41 -9.37
CA LEU A 29 3.85 47.59 -9.76
C LEU A 29 4.30 46.20 -10.21
N THR A 30 5.34 46.10 -11.03
CA THR A 30 5.94 44.81 -11.43
C THR A 30 6.47 44.02 -10.23
N PHE A 31 7.09 44.70 -9.26
CA PHE A 31 7.54 44.08 -8.02
C PHE A 31 6.38 43.55 -7.18
N SER A 32 5.29 44.32 -7.05
CA SER A 32 4.10 43.89 -6.32
C SER A 32 3.42 42.68 -6.95
N LEU A 33 3.36 42.62 -8.29
CA LEU A 33 2.84 41.46 -9.02
C LEU A 33 3.72 40.23 -8.85
N SER A 34 5.04 40.42 -8.89
CA SER A 34 6.00 39.33 -8.67
C SER A 34 5.87 38.76 -7.25
N MET A 35 5.69 39.63 -6.25
CA MET A 35 5.49 39.21 -4.86
C MET A 35 4.18 38.44 -4.67
N LEU A 36 3.11 38.87 -5.35
CA LEU A 36 1.83 38.15 -5.33
C LEU A 36 1.95 36.78 -6.00
N ALA A 37 2.64 36.69 -7.14
CA ALA A 37 2.86 35.43 -7.84
C ALA A 37 3.66 34.42 -7.00
N VAL A 38 4.75 34.87 -6.35
CA VAL A 38 5.54 34.04 -5.44
C VAL A 38 4.69 33.58 -4.25
N ARG A 39 3.87 34.48 -3.68
CA ARG A 39 2.99 34.13 -2.57
C ARG A 39 1.96 33.06 -2.96
N LEU A 40 1.32 33.20 -4.13
CA LEU A 40 0.35 32.23 -4.62
C LEU A 40 1.01 30.87 -4.86
N ALA A 41 2.19 30.84 -5.49
CA ALA A 41 2.93 29.60 -5.70
C ALA A 41 3.37 28.93 -4.39
N ALA A 42 3.75 29.73 -3.37
CA ALA A 42 4.12 29.22 -2.06
C ALA A 42 2.91 28.68 -1.28
N GLU A 43 1.76 29.35 -1.34
CA GLU A 43 0.53 28.87 -0.70
C GLU A 43 0.05 27.54 -1.34
N ASP A 44 0.15 27.42 -2.66
CA ASP A 44 -0.18 26.19 -3.42
C ASP A 44 0.74 25.01 -3.02
N GLN A 45 2.07 25.25 -2.99
CA GLN A 45 3.03 24.24 -2.53
C GLN A 45 2.82 23.85 -1.07
N ILE A 46 2.48 24.80 -0.19
CA ILE A 46 2.18 24.48 1.22
C ILE A 46 0.91 23.63 1.33
N GLU A 47 -0.10 23.88 0.50
CA GLU A 47 -1.32 23.08 0.47
C GLU A 47 -1.05 21.66 -0.07
N GLU A 48 -0.23 21.54 -1.10
CA GLU A 48 0.24 20.26 -1.63
C GLU A 48 1.01 19.47 -0.57
N VAL A 49 1.95 20.11 0.14
CA VAL A 49 2.69 19.48 1.24
C VAL A 49 1.76 19.10 2.38
N LYS A 50 0.75 19.90 2.72
CA LYS A 50 -0.24 19.53 3.75
C LYS A 50 -1.06 18.30 3.34
N ARG A 51 -1.34 18.12 2.05
CA ARG A 51 -2.00 16.92 1.54
C ARG A 51 -1.05 15.71 1.56
N SER A 52 0.23 15.91 1.30
CA SER A 52 1.21 14.81 1.30
C SER A 52 1.66 14.38 2.71
N VAL A 53 1.63 15.29 3.69
CA VAL A 53 2.02 15.04 5.10
C VAL A 53 0.81 14.60 5.94
N GLY A 54 -0.24 14.05 5.32
CA GLY A 54 -1.38 13.46 6.03
C GLY A 54 -0.90 12.45 7.08
N ASN A 55 -1.41 12.56 8.31
CA ASN A 55 -1.13 11.57 9.35
C ASN A 55 -1.76 10.24 8.94
N TYR A 56 -0.94 9.19 8.83
CA TYR A 56 -1.41 7.83 8.64
C TYR A 56 -1.92 7.28 9.99
N ALA A 57 -3.13 6.74 9.99
CA ALA A 57 -3.72 6.08 11.15
C ALA A 57 -4.07 4.65 10.77
N GLU A 58 -3.63 3.70 11.58
CA GLU A 58 -3.82 2.28 11.35
C GLU A 58 -4.48 1.64 12.56
N PHE A 59 -5.48 0.80 12.30
CA PHE A 59 -6.14 0.03 13.35
C PHE A 59 -5.56 -1.39 13.38
N ARG A 60 -4.85 -1.73 14.45
CA ARG A 60 -4.26 -3.06 14.65
C ARG A 60 -4.72 -3.66 15.98
N VAL A 61 -4.82 -4.99 16.02
CA VAL A 61 -4.96 -5.71 17.30
C VAL A 61 -3.69 -5.54 18.13
N SER A 62 -3.84 -5.24 19.41
CA SER A 62 -2.70 -4.96 20.30
C SER A 62 -1.76 -6.17 20.43
N SER A 63 -0.45 -5.90 20.43
CA SER A 63 0.59 -6.92 20.55
C SER A 63 0.51 -7.67 21.87
N GLU A 64 0.11 -6.97 22.94
CA GLU A 64 -0.07 -7.53 24.28
C GLU A 64 -1.22 -8.55 24.29
N TYR A 65 -2.38 -8.20 23.70
CA TYR A 65 -3.53 -9.10 23.61
C TYR A 65 -3.19 -10.35 22.78
N ARG A 66 -2.49 -10.18 21.65
CA ARG A 66 -2.02 -11.31 20.84
C ARG A 66 -1.05 -12.20 21.60
N MET A 67 -0.14 -11.62 22.37
CA MET A 67 0.82 -12.38 23.17
C MET A 67 0.11 -13.15 24.29
N GLU A 68 -0.90 -12.56 24.92
CA GLU A 68 -1.72 -13.18 25.95
C GLU A 68 -2.49 -14.41 25.43
N VAL A 69 -3.20 -14.25 24.31
CA VAL A 69 -3.89 -15.37 23.63
C VAL A 69 -2.88 -16.46 23.24
N PHE A 70 -1.71 -16.08 22.72
CA PHE A 70 -0.68 -17.03 22.34
C PHE A 70 -0.01 -17.72 23.55
N SER A 71 0.09 -17.06 24.72
CA SER A 71 0.53 -17.72 25.95
C SER A 71 -0.49 -18.73 26.45
N GLN A 72 -1.77 -18.38 26.46
CA GLN A 72 -2.84 -19.31 26.87
C GLN A 72 -2.89 -20.55 25.97
N GLN A 73 -2.75 -20.38 24.65
CA GLN A 73 -2.68 -21.50 23.71
C GLN A 73 -1.41 -22.35 23.86
N ARG A 74 -0.29 -21.77 24.29
CA ARG A 74 0.96 -22.50 24.54
C ARG A 74 0.95 -23.27 25.86
N GLU A 75 0.16 -22.84 26.83
CA GLU A 75 -0.02 -23.52 28.11
C GLU A 75 -0.91 -24.77 28.02
N MET A 76 -1.69 -24.92 26.94
CA MET A 76 -2.47 -26.12 26.64
C MET A 76 -1.61 -27.23 26.03
N ASP A 77 -1.75 -28.46 26.53
CA ASP A 77 -1.04 -29.65 26.03
C ASP A 77 -1.40 -29.90 24.55
N PRO A 78 -0.43 -30.23 23.67
CA PRO A 78 -0.69 -30.50 22.25
C PRO A 78 -1.79 -31.54 22.00
N SER A 79 -1.94 -32.49 22.94
CA SER A 79 -2.91 -33.58 22.90
C SER A 79 -4.35 -33.11 23.19
N GLU A 80 -4.49 -32.14 24.09
CA GLU A 80 -5.79 -31.56 24.49
C GLU A 80 -6.32 -30.62 23.41
N ARG A 81 -5.44 -29.80 22.82
CA ARG A 81 -5.77 -28.90 21.70
C ARG A 81 -6.35 -29.66 20.49
N GLN A 82 -5.82 -30.85 20.21
CA GLN A 82 -6.28 -31.70 19.11
C GLN A 82 -7.59 -32.44 19.43
N ALA A 83 -7.91 -32.68 20.70
CA ALA A 83 -9.17 -33.26 21.13
C ALA A 83 -10.30 -32.21 21.19
N GLU A 84 -9.97 -30.97 21.54
CA GLU A 84 -10.88 -29.84 21.63
C GLU A 84 -11.25 -29.31 20.23
N ALA A 85 -10.28 -29.19 19.31
CA ALA A 85 -10.54 -28.85 17.91
C ALA A 85 -11.42 -29.88 17.17
N ARG A 86 -11.49 -31.13 17.65
CA ARG A 86 -12.38 -32.18 17.10
C ARG A 86 -13.79 -32.15 17.70
N LYS A 87 -14.01 -31.40 18.78
CA LYS A 87 -15.30 -31.27 19.47
C LYS A 87 -15.98 -29.92 19.23
N MET A 88 -15.22 -28.90 18.85
CA MET A 88 -15.76 -27.59 18.54
C MET A 88 -16.67 -27.64 17.32
N SER A 89 -17.79 -26.94 17.43
CA SER A 89 -18.67 -26.70 16.29
C SER A 89 -18.00 -25.80 15.24
N GLU A 90 -18.49 -25.81 14.00
CA GLU A 90 -17.98 -24.93 12.94
C GLU A 90 -18.03 -23.44 13.34
N GLU A 91 -19.05 -23.03 14.11
CA GLU A 91 -19.21 -21.66 14.59
C GLU A 91 -18.15 -21.27 15.63
N GLU A 92 -17.82 -22.19 16.55
CA GLU A 92 -16.77 -21.95 17.57
C GLU A 92 -15.37 -21.90 16.93
N LEU A 93 -15.10 -22.76 15.95
CA LEU A 93 -13.85 -22.73 15.19
C LEU A 93 -13.70 -21.43 14.38
N LEU A 94 -14.79 -20.96 13.78
CA LEU A 94 -14.79 -19.70 13.06
C LEU A 94 -14.57 -18.54 14.02
N ALA A 95 -15.29 -18.51 15.15
CA ALA A 95 -15.15 -17.49 16.18
C ALA A 95 -13.72 -17.41 16.76
N GLU A 96 -13.08 -18.55 17.00
CA GLU A 96 -11.69 -18.61 17.45
C GLU A 96 -10.74 -18.03 16.38
N ARG A 97 -10.90 -18.40 15.11
CA ARG A 97 -10.07 -17.89 14.01
C ARG A 97 -10.25 -16.41 13.76
N THR A 98 -11.47 -15.89 13.92
CA THR A 98 -11.78 -14.48 13.72
C THR A 98 -11.51 -13.63 14.97
N SER A 99 -11.25 -14.23 16.13
CA SER A 99 -11.04 -13.51 17.40
C SER A 99 -9.87 -12.52 17.37
N MET A 100 -8.86 -12.79 16.53
CA MET A 100 -7.69 -11.95 16.35
C MET A 100 -7.78 -11.04 15.11
N LEU A 101 -8.92 -11.01 14.42
CA LEU A 101 -9.18 -10.12 13.30
C LEU A 101 -9.86 -8.84 13.78
N VAL A 102 -9.60 -7.75 13.07
CA VAL A 102 -10.35 -6.51 13.26
C VAL A 102 -11.74 -6.69 12.60
N PRO A 103 -12.85 -6.44 13.31
CA PRO A 103 -14.17 -6.52 12.70
C PRO A 103 -14.31 -5.53 11.54
N GLU A 104 -14.90 -5.98 10.43
CA GLU A 104 -15.06 -5.15 9.23
C GLU A 104 -15.84 -3.87 9.52
N ASP A 105 -16.95 -3.97 10.27
CA ASP A 105 -17.78 -2.82 10.68
C ASP A 105 -16.98 -1.71 11.37
N MET A 106 -15.96 -2.07 12.16
CA MET A 106 -15.09 -1.09 12.82
C MET A 106 -14.19 -0.38 11.82
N THR A 107 -13.64 -1.13 10.85
CA THR A 107 -12.82 -0.55 9.78
C THR A 107 -13.65 0.37 8.88
N ASP A 108 -14.91 0.01 8.61
CA ASP A 108 -15.84 0.83 7.83
C ASP A 108 -16.23 2.11 8.55
N ALA A 109 -16.58 2.02 9.83
CA ALA A 109 -16.90 3.19 10.64
C ALA A 109 -15.69 4.14 10.76
N PHE A 110 -14.48 3.58 10.85
CA PHE A 110 -13.25 4.36 10.85
C PHE A 110 -13.06 5.09 9.52
N ALA A 111 -13.16 4.37 8.39
CA ALA A 111 -13.01 4.90 7.04
C ALA A 111 -13.99 6.04 6.69
N GLN A 112 -15.19 6.07 7.32
CA GLN A 112 -16.21 7.10 7.10
C GLN A 112 -15.96 8.43 7.85
N GLN A 113 -14.90 8.53 8.65
CA GLN A 113 -14.59 9.78 9.36
C GLN A 113 -14.24 10.90 8.37
N ALA A 114 -14.79 12.09 8.58
CA ALA A 114 -14.65 13.23 7.66
C ALA A 114 -13.20 13.72 7.46
N GLN A 115 -12.30 13.35 8.37
CA GLN A 115 -10.87 13.65 8.32
C GLN A 115 -10.08 12.66 7.44
N ILE A 116 -10.69 11.53 7.08
CA ILE A 116 -10.08 10.52 6.22
C ILE A 116 -10.37 10.88 4.76
N VAL A 117 -9.32 11.29 4.06
CA VAL A 117 -9.38 11.68 2.65
C VAL A 117 -9.36 10.46 1.73
N SER A 118 -8.60 9.45 2.12
CA SER A 118 -8.49 8.16 1.44
C SER A 118 -8.21 7.08 2.47
N TYR A 119 -8.72 5.90 2.24
CA TYR A 119 -8.41 4.72 3.02
C TYR A 119 -8.11 3.56 2.08
N ASP A 120 -7.36 2.60 2.58
CA ASP A 120 -7.13 1.34 1.91
C ASP A 120 -7.46 0.22 2.90
N LYS A 121 -8.35 -0.68 2.50
CA LYS A 121 -8.67 -1.88 3.27
C LYS A 121 -7.69 -2.96 2.84
N VAL A 122 -6.92 -3.50 3.78
CA VAL A 122 -5.93 -4.53 3.52
C VAL A 122 -6.36 -5.84 4.17
N LEU A 123 -6.40 -6.91 3.39
CA LEU A 123 -6.62 -8.27 3.86
C LEU A 123 -5.43 -9.14 3.49
N GLU A 124 -4.93 -9.94 4.42
CA GLU A 124 -3.87 -10.91 4.14
C GLU A 124 -4.42 -12.34 4.26
N ALA A 125 -4.22 -13.12 3.21
CA ALA A 125 -4.52 -14.55 3.18
C ALA A 125 -3.24 -15.34 2.89
N ARG A 126 -3.22 -16.61 3.34
CA ARG A 126 -2.20 -17.57 2.90
C ARG A 126 -2.79 -18.48 1.84
N ILE A 127 -2.06 -18.64 0.75
CA ILE A 127 -2.47 -19.50 -0.36
C ILE A 127 -1.35 -20.47 -0.73
N SER A 128 -1.76 -21.59 -1.31
CA SER A 128 -0.84 -22.54 -1.91
C SER A 128 -0.93 -22.44 -3.43
N LEU A 129 0.22 -22.37 -4.09
CA LEU A 129 0.33 -22.36 -5.54
C LEU A 129 0.98 -23.66 -5.98
N PRO A 130 0.20 -24.67 -6.41
CA PRO A 130 0.76 -25.97 -6.79
C PRO A 130 1.70 -25.89 -7.99
N ASP A 131 1.48 -24.92 -8.87
CA ASP A 131 2.23 -24.74 -10.13
C ASP A 131 3.45 -23.83 -9.97
N ILE A 132 3.62 -23.17 -8.81
CA ILE A 132 4.70 -22.21 -8.57
C ILE A 132 5.68 -22.75 -7.54
N THR A 133 6.95 -22.80 -7.92
CA THR A 133 8.03 -23.12 -7.00
C THR A 133 8.56 -21.87 -6.32
N GLY A 134 8.79 -21.96 -5.00
CA GLY A 134 9.41 -20.88 -4.23
C GLY A 134 10.83 -20.61 -4.72
N THR A 135 11.31 -19.36 -4.53
CA THR A 135 12.59 -18.95 -5.12
C THR A 135 13.80 -19.61 -4.46
N SER A 136 14.92 -19.65 -5.17
CA SER A 136 16.22 -20.08 -4.62
C SER A 136 16.63 -19.32 -3.35
N LEU A 137 16.32 -18.01 -3.30
CA LEU A 137 16.48 -17.18 -2.11
C LEU A 137 15.59 -17.64 -0.95
N GLN A 138 14.36 -18.11 -1.24
CA GLN A 138 13.44 -18.68 -0.27
C GLN A 138 14.01 -19.91 0.45
N THR A 139 14.64 -20.79 -0.32
CA THR A 139 15.30 -21.98 0.21
C THR A 139 16.50 -21.63 1.09
N LEU A 140 17.37 -20.71 0.64
CA LEU A 140 18.55 -20.28 1.39
C LEU A 140 18.19 -19.61 2.73
N PHE A 141 17.15 -18.80 2.76
CA PHE A 141 16.70 -18.12 3.98
C PHE A 141 16.09 -19.11 4.98
N SER A 142 15.30 -20.07 4.49
CA SER A 142 14.71 -21.13 5.32
C SER A 142 15.79 -21.99 5.99
N LEU A 143 16.86 -22.32 5.25
CA LEU A 143 18.04 -23.02 5.78
C LEU A 143 18.78 -22.19 6.85
N ARG A 144 18.86 -20.86 6.67
CA ARG A 144 19.48 -19.94 7.63
C ARG A 144 18.67 -19.82 8.94
N GLU A 145 17.35 -19.93 8.87
CA GLU A 145 16.47 -19.94 10.05
C GLU A 145 16.41 -21.30 10.78
N GLY A 146 17.20 -22.29 10.35
CA GLY A 146 17.20 -23.62 10.95
C GLY A 146 15.92 -24.42 10.67
N ARG A 147 15.08 -23.96 9.72
CA ARG A 147 13.97 -24.74 9.18
C ARG A 147 14.57 -25.80 8.25
N GLY A 148 14.37 -27.07 8.58
CA GLY A 148 14.99 -28.20 7.86
C GLY A 148 14.74 -28.15 6.34
N ALA A 149 15.68 -28.67 5.56
CA ALA A 149 15.70 -28.59 4.11
C ALA A 149 14.41 -29.09 3.41
N ALA A 150 13.66 -30.01 4.02
CA ALA A 150 12.39 -30.51 3.50
C ALA A 150 11.24 -29.47 3.56
N SER A 151 11.31 -28.50 4.47
CA SER A 151 10.37 -27.36 4.56
C SER A 151 10.81 -26.20 3.65
N ALA A 152 12.06 -26.20 3.21
CA ALA A 152 12.64 -25.19 2.33
C ALA A 152 12.38 -25.45 0.83
N SER A 153 11.91 -26.65 0.47
CA SER A 153 11.65 -27.09 -0.90
C SER A 153 10.18 -27.26 -1.26
N SER A 154 9.26 -27.19 -0.29
CA SER A 154 7.82 -27.16 -0.59
C SER A 154 7.39 -25.72 -0.81
N GLY A 155 7.30 -25.30 -2.08
CA GLY A 155 6.44 -24.16 -2.44
C GLY A 155 5.06 -24.43 -1.83
N GLY A 156 4.59 -23.54 -0.95
CA GLY A 156 3.47 -23.93 -0.10
C GLY A 156 2.74 -22.77 0.56
N ASP A 157 3.47 -21.82 1.12
CA ASP A 157 2.87 -20.68 1.83
C ASP A 157 3.29 -19.38 1.15
N PHE A 158 2.43 -18.92 0.24
CA PHE A 158 2.51 -17.58 -0.31
C PHE A 158 1.51 -16.68 0.41
N ILE A 159 1.89 -15.41 0.61
CA ILE A 159 1.04 -14.39 1.19
C ILE A 159 0.32 -13.68 0.05
N PHE A 160 -1.00 -13.68 0.10
CA PHE A 160 -1.86 -12.88 -0.76
C PHE A 160 -2.28 -11.65 0.03
N GLU A 161 -1.81 -10.46 -0.38
CA GLU A 161 -2.31 -9.19 0.15
C GLU A 161 -3.35 -8.63 -0.82
N GLY A 162 -4.57 -8.46 -0.31
CA GLY A 162 -5.68 -7.85 -0.99
C GLY A 162 -5.83 -6.41 -0.56
N ASN A 163 -5.90 -5.49 -1.51
CA ASN A 163 -6.15 -4.08 -1.26
C ASN A 163 -6.99 -3.44 -2.37
N THR A 164 -7.45 -2.21 -2.16
CA THR A 164 -8.43 -1.58 -3.05
C THR A 164 -7.82 -1.00 -4.32
N ASP A 165 -6.55 -0.57 -4.27
CA ASP A 165 -5.79 -0.09 -5.43
C ASP A 165 -4.31 -0.46 -5.28
N GLY A 166 -3.72 -1.10 -6.29
CA GLY A 166 -2.32 -1.52 -6.22
C GLY A 166 -1.34 -0.35 -6.08
N ALA A 167 -1.72 0.85 -6.53
CA ALA A 167 -0.90 2.03 -6.42
C ALA A 167 -0.92 2.65 -5.00
N SER A 168 -1.91 2.36 -4.16
CA SER A 168 -2.00 2.88 -2.78
C SER A 168 -1.17 2.07 -1.78
N ILE A 169 -0.61 0.93 -2.19
CA ILE A 169 0.21 0.09 -1.33
C ILE A 169 1.44 0.89 -0.85
N SER A 170 1.60 0.95 0.48
CA SER A 170 2.65 1.74 1.13
C SER A 170 4.06 1.43 0.61
N ASP A 171 4.36 0.18 0.28
CA ASP A 171 5.67 -0.21 -0.26
C ASP A 171 5.98 0.45 -1.61
N PHE A 172 4.97 0.65 -2.46
CA PHE A 172 5.14 1.29 -3.75
C PHE A 172 5.20 2.82 -3.62
N LEU A 173 4.39 3.40 -2.72
CA LEU A 173 4.41 4.85 -2.42
C LEU A 173 5.76 5.30 -1.84
N HIS A 174 6.36 4.51 -0.96
CA HIS A 174 7.67 4.81 -0.37
C HIS A 174 8.83 4.40 -1.27
N GLY A 175 8.57 3.94 -2.50
CA GLY A 175 9.60 3.51 -3.44
C GLY A 175 10.41 2.31 -2.98
N ARG A 176 9.88 1.49 -2.05
CA ARG A 176 10.48 0.20 -1.63
C ARG A 176 10.21 -0.90 -2.64
N LYS A 177 9.12 -0.77 -3.40
CA LYS A 177 8.77 -1.62 -4.54
C LYS A 177 8.48 -0.75 -5.75
N VAL A 178 8.89 -1.22 -6.92
CA VAL A 178 8.66 -0.53 -8.20
C VAL A 178 8.02 -1.49 -9.18
N LEU A 179 7.04 -1.00 -9.94
CA LEU A 179 6.49 -1.76 -11.05
C LEU A 179 7.49 -1.73 -12.21
N VAL A 180 7.86 -2.91 -12.71
CA VAL A 180 8.85 -3.07 -13.78
C VAL A 180 8.18 -3.41 -15.10
N ASP A 181 7.06 -4.13 -15.05
CA ASP A 181 6.29 -4.50 -16.24
C ASP A 181 4.78 -4.54 -15.95
N GLY A 182 3.96 -4.28 -16.97
CA GLY A 182 2.50 -4.26 -16.88
C GLY A 182 1.91 -3.03 -16.20
N SER A 183 0.83 -3.23 -15.43
CA SER A 183 0.08 -2.16 -14.75
C SER A 183 -0.38 -2.59 -13.37
N PHE A 184 -0.58 -1.62 -12.46
CA PHE A 184 -1.32 -1.89 -11.22
C PHE A 184 -2.78 -2.24 -11.54
N TYR A 185 -3.39 -3.06 -10.69
CA TYR A 185 -4.85 -3.09 -10.64
C TYR A 185 -5.35 -1.83 -9.93
N THR A 186 -6.56 -1.44 -10.30
CA THR A 186 -7.21 -0.19 -9.92
C THR A 186 -8.45 -0.47 -9.08
N TYR A 187 -9.02 0.58 -8.51
CA TYR A 187 -10.31 0.50 -7.83
C TYR A 187 -11.44 -0.08 -8.71
N GLN A 188 -11.37 0.07 -10.04
CA GLN A 188 -12.37 -0.55 -10.92
C GLN A 188 -12.25 -2.07 -10.97
N ASP A 189 -11.02 -2.60 -10.94
CA ASP A 189 -10.76 -4.04 -10.93
C ASP A 189 -11.25 -4.68 -9.62
N TYR A 190 -11.15 -3.93 -8.52
CA TYR A 190 -11.78 -4.29 -7.24
C TYR A 190 -13.31 -4.33 -7.35
N LEU A 191 -13.94 -3.33 -7.97
CA LEU A 191 -15.40 -3.31 -8.12
C LEU A 191 -15.93 -4.39 -9.07
N SER A 192 -15.18 -4.74 -10.12
CA SER A 192 -15.54 -5.80 -11.08
C SER A 192 -15.15 -7.21 -10.61
N ALA A 193 -14.49 -7.32 -9.45
CA ALA A 193 -13.94 -8.57 -8.93
C ALA A 193 -13.04 -9.29 -9.95
N GLU A 194 -12.21 -8.54 -10.67
CA GLU A 194 -11.31 -9.09 -11.67
C GLU A 194 -10.19 -9.90 -11.01
N PRO A 195 -9.97 -11.17 -11.41
CA PRO A 195 -8.98 -12.04 -10.78
C PRO A 195 -7.58 -11.74 -11.31
N VAL A 196 -7.06 -10.57 -10.97
CA VAL A 196 -5.75 -10.07 -11.40
C VAL A 196 -4.75 -10.04 -10.26
N VAL A 197 -3.47 -10.22 -10.56
CA VAL A 197 -2.41 -10.31 -9.55
C VAL A 197 -1.13 -9.60 -10.01
N LEU A 198 -0.39 -9.05 -9.03
CA LEU A 198 0.97 -8.57 -9.20
C LEU A 198 1.97 -9.56 -8.61
N VAL A 199 3.02 -9.86 -9.38
CA VAL A 199 4.02 -10.87 -9.05
C VAL A 199 5.40 -10.23 -8.89
N GLU A 200 6.21 -10.75 -7.98
CA GLU A 200 7.58 -10.29 -7.81
C GLU A 200 8.49 -10.80 -8.94
N LYS A 201 9.40 -9.95 -9.40
CA LYS A 201 10.28 -10.19 -10.55
C LYS A 201 11.12 -11.46 -10.43
N THR A 202 11.74 -11.71 -9.29
CA THR A 202 12.57 -12.91 -9.06
C THR A 202 11.73 -14.18 -9.15
N LEU A 203 10.51 -14.16 -8.60
CA LEU A 203 9.58 -15.28 -8.72
C LEU A 203 9.13 -15.49 -10.17
N ALA A 204 8.83 -14.41 -10.87
CA ALA A 204 8.45 -14.46 -12.27
C ALA A 204 9.57 -15.00 -13.16
N GLU A 205 10.81 -14.56 -12.97
CA GLU A 205 11.98 -15.02 -13.71
C GLU A 205 12.29 -16.50 -13.45
N GLU A 206 12.24 -16.96 -12.19
CA GLU A 206 12.53 -18.35 -11.84
C GLU A 206 11.44 -19.34 -12.32
N ASN A 207 10.19 -18.90 -12.40
CA ASN A 207 9.05 -19.72 -12.85
C ASN A 207 8.65 -19.45 -14.33
N GLY A 208 9.36 -18.57 -15.04
CA GLY A 208 9.10 -18.25 -16.44
C GLY A 208 7.77 -17.52 -16.70
N LEU A 209 7.29 -16.74 -15.74
CA LEU A 209 6.02 -16.01 -15.79
C LEU A 209 6.19 -14.62 -16.44
N SER A 210 5.21 -14.23 -17.24
CA SER A 210 5.10 -12.92 -17.89
C SER A 210 3.75 -12.26 -17.63
N VAL A 211 3.64 -10.96 -17.92
CA VAL A 211 2.36 -10.25 -17.87
C VAL A 211 1.38 -10.87 -18.87
N GLY A 212 0.18 -11.20 -18.40
CA GLY A 212 -0.87 -11.90 -19.16
C GLY A 212 -0.93 -13.41 -18.91
N ASP A 213 0.08 -13.99 -18.27
CA ASP A 213 0.05 -15.41 -17.90
C ASP A 213 -0.95 -15.66 -16.76
N THR A 214 -1.43 -16.90 -16.65
CA THR A 214 -2.40 -17.31 -15.63
C THR A 214 -1.73 -18.24 -14.62
N ILE A 215 -1.94 -17.97 -13.33
CA ILE A 215 -1.49 -18.83 -12.22
C ILE A 215 -2.70 -19.41 -11.48
N THR A 216 -2.57 -20.66 -11.03
CA THR A 216 -3.63 -21.34 -10.26
C THR A 216 -3.39 -21.17 -8.76
N ALA A 217 -4.23 -20.38 -8.09
CA ALA A 217 -4.28 -20.33 -6.63
C ALA A 217 -5.19 -21.40 -6.07
N ARG A 218 -4.65 -22.22 -5.16
CA ARG A 218 -5.43 -23.16 -4.36
C ARG A 218 -5.59 -22.62 -2.95
N ILE A 219 -6.85 -22.43 -2.57
CA ILE A 219 -7.23 -22.09 -1.20
C ILE A 219 -7.66 -23.40 -0.53
N THR A 220 -6.86 -23.86 0.43
CA THR A 220 -7.22 -25.02 1.25
C THR A 220 -8.19 -24.57 2.35
N GLY A 221 -9.48 -24.79 2.14
CA GLY A 221 -10.50 -24.60 3.17
C GLY A 221 -10.42 -25.66 4.27
N ALA A 222 -11.00 -25.39 5.44
CA ALA A 222 -11.24 -26.45 6.42
C ALA A 222 -12.10 -27.54 5.75
N GLU A 223 -11.79 -28.81 6.04
CA GLU A 223 -12.43 -30.01 5.45
C GLU A 223 -12.07 -30.40 4.01
N GLY A 224 -10.93 -29.93 3.46
CA GLY A 224 -10.46 -30.42 2.15
C GLY A 224 -11.34 -30.02 0.96
N ARG A 225 -12.16 -28.97 1.15
CA ARG A 225 -12.78 -28.22 0.05
C ARG A 225 -11.72 -27.30 -0.54
N ASP A 226 -10.87 -27.88 -1.37
CA ASP A 226 -9.89 -27.14 -2.17
C ASP A 226 -10.67 -26.36 -3.23
N LYS A 227 -10.55 -25.03 -3.18
CA LYS A 227 -11.07 -24.17 -4.26
C LYS A 227 -9.90 -23.65 -5.05
N GLU A 228 -9.95 -23.88 -6.35
CA GLU A 228 -8.97 -23.37 -7.31
C GLU A 228 -9.51 -22.08 -7.94
N MET A 229 -8.62 -21.12 -8.11
CA MET A 229 -8.89 -19.82 -8.70
C MET A 229 -7.77 -19.49 -9.68
N GLU A 230 -8.14 -19.17 -10.92
CA GLU A 230 -7.22 -18.71 -11.93
C GLU A 230 -7.00 -17.20 -11.77
N LEU A 231 -5.74 -16.79 -11.72
CA LEU A 231 -5.33 -15.40 -11.55
C LEU A 231 -4.47 -14.96 -12.72
N VAL A 232 -4.83 -13.85 -13.35
CA VAL A 232 -4.07 -13.29 -14.47
C VAL A 232 -3.03 -12.30 -13.97
N ILE A 233 -1.77 -12.48 -14.36
CA ILE A 233 -0.68 -11.58 -14.01
C ILE A 233 -0.88 -10.25 -14.75
N LYS A 234 -1.21 -9.19 -14.01
CA LYS A 234 -1.42 -7.85 -14.56
C LYS A 234 -0.17 -6.99 -14.53
N GLY A 235 0.78 -7.33 -13.66
CA GLY A 235 2.04 -6.62 -13.54
C GLY A 235 3.10 -7.39 -12.78
N ILE A 236 4.36 -7.02 -13.03
CA ILE A 236 5.53 -7.56 -12.36
C ILE A 236 6.22 -6.42 -11.62
N TYR A 237 6.40 -6.59 -10.31
CA TYR A 237 7.08 -5.62 -9.47
C TYR A 237 8.45 -6.13 -9.01
N GLN A 238 9.33 -5.21 -8.65
CA GLN A 238 10.64 -5.51 -8.09
C GLN A 238 10.76 -4.83 -6.72
N THR A 239 11.24 -5.59 -5.74
CA THR A 239 11.65 -5.00 -4.45
C THR A 239 13.00 -4.32 -4.63
N VAL A 240 13.05 -3.01 -4.41
CA VAL A 240 14.30 -2.25 -4.38
C VAL A 240 14.72 -2.10 -2.92
N GLN A 241 16.02 -2.25 -2.62
CA GLN A 241 16.51 -1.95 -1.28
C GLN A 241 16.28 -0.45 -1.03
N ALA A 242 15.24 -0.14 -0.27
CA ALA A 242 15.18 1.17 0.38
C ALA A 242 16.26 1.19 1.46
N GLU A 243 16.99 2.30 1.49
CA GLU A 243 18.04 2.57 2.45
C GLU A 243 17.60 2.15 3.85
N GLN A 244 18.53 1.50 4.53
CA GLN A 244 18.46 0.99 5.89
C GLN A 244 17.73 1.98 6.81
N GLU A 245 16.41 1.82 6.98
CA GLU A 245 15.70 2.48 8.07
C GLU A 245 16.42 2.07 9.36
N GLU A 246 16.94 3.06 10.10
CA GLU A 246 17.51 2.91 11.44
C GLU A 246 16.40 2.49 12.41
N GLY A 247 15.93 1.24 12.27
CA GLY A 247 14.74 0.74 12.95
C GLY A 247 14.46 -0.75 12.74
N GLY A 248 15.43 -1.49 12.19
CA GLY A 248 15.28 -2.91 11.92
C GLY A 248 14.54 -3.17 10.60
N VAL A 249 15.15 -3.98 9.73
CA VAL A 249 14.49 -4.46 8.52
C VAL A 249 13.29 -5.29 8.97
N ASN A 250 12.06 -4.82 8.75
CA ASN A 250 10.90 -5.70 8.86
C ASN A 250 11.04 -6.74 7.74
N PRO A 251 11.35 -8.01 8.06
CA PRO A 251 11.65 -9.01 7.03
C PRO A 251 10.40 -9.38 6.22
N GLN A 252 9.20 -8.97 6.66
CA GLN A 252 7.97 -9.10 5.86
C GLN A 252 7.84 -7.99 4.80
N ALA A 253 8.38 -6.79 5.04
CA ALA A 253 8.34 -5.68 4.09
C ALA A 253 9.40 -5.85 2.99
N PHE A 254 10.60 -6.31 3.38
CA PHE A 254 11.66 -6.64 2.43
C PHE A 254 11.47 -8.07 1.92
N ASN A 255 10.75 -8.22 0.81
CA ASN A 255 10.47 -9.50 0.18
C ASN A 255 11.11 -9.64 -1.21
N PRO A 256 12.44 -9.85 -1.30
CA PRO A 256 13.10 -10.19 -2.56
C PRO A 256 12.87 -11.65 -2.98
N MET A 257 12.22 -12.45 -2.14
CA MET A 257 12.01 -13.88 -2.35
C MET A 257 10.71 -14.17 -3.10
N GLY A 258 9.90 -13.14 -3.36
CA GLY A 258 8.66 -13.23 -4.11
C GLY A 258 7.58 -14.08 -3.45
N ASN A 259 7.62 -14.25 -2.12
CA ASN A 259 6.58 -15.02 -1.42
C ASN A 259 5.27 -14.25 -1.18
N LYS A 260 5.14 -13.04 -1.74
CA LYS A 260 3.98 -12.14 -1.56
C LYS A 260 3.45 -11.75 -2.92
N PHE A 261 2.14 -11.76 -3.04
CA PHE A 261 1.41 -11.32 -4.21
C PHE A 261 0.41 -10.25 -3.79
N TYR A 262 0.11 -9.36 -4.73
CA TYR A 262 -0.89 -8.33 -4.51
C TYR A 262 -2.05 -8.53 -5.47
N ALA A 263 -3.27 -8.48 -4.95
CA ALA A 263 -4.50 -8.63 -5.73
C ALA A 263 -5.56 -7.64 -5.24
N PRO A 264 -6.63 -7.40 -6.02
CA PRO A 264 -7.77 -6.66 -5.53
C PRO A 264 -8.38 -7.35 -4.30
N LEU A 265 -8.79 -6.57 -3.30
CA LEU A 265 -9.41 -7.09 -2.07
C LEU A 265 -10.61 -8.02 -2.34
N SER A 266 -11.34 -7.82 -3.43
CA SER A 266 -12.47 -8.66 -3.85
C SER A 266 -12.09 -10.09 -4.26
N VAL A 267 -10.80 -10.34 -4.50
CA VAL A 267 -10.24 -11.62 -4.94
C VAL A 267 -9.68 -12.42 -3.75
N VAL A 268 -9.35 -11.74 -2.64
CA VAL A 268 -8.70 -12.32 -1.45
C VAL A 268 -9.74 -12.69 -0.40
#